data_AF-A0A0G4J6R7-F1
#
_entry.id   AF-A0A0G4J6R7-F1
#
_cell.length_a   1.000
_cell.length_b   1.000
_cell.length_c   1.000
_cell.angle_alpha   90.00
_cell.angle_beta   90.00
_cell.angle_gamma   90.00
#
_symmetry.space_group_name_H-M   'P 1'
#
loop_
_entity.id
_entity.type
_entity.pdbx_description
1 polymer ?
#
loop_
_entity_poly.entity_id
_entity_poly.type
_entity_poly.pdbx_seq_one_letter_code
_entity_poly.pdbx_strand_id
1 'polypeptide(L)'
;MEFYPVLYSLLLLASTCYVALGAVQLWRTRRQYPVKYRRPDILLIVMVAYTGNIIVGTVPHCLPMHLRWVGVTELISQLVFADVVQSCITIIVVSLYSVFNMSVNHMRLVNVGESKQMSGRQKEAAVARMVQFISYCKFMLSLQFAVLFIVVNLAILLLAIVASVVISEQSVLVDTGLCRTWRASICVIIQTIGEVKSDILLCLTLAVIFRLRVVVDELGLKRNIRHAAVYWLISMLVMYAADQLLRDVLEPNWDLPQIIQIVVVDPGRFYILVMEPVLDGLKVMRQDPLSKRKRVENPNAHELFEQFLNTKGGFEAFRSHLEKEFAVENLLFWKAATEYRAASTKREMEERNIYRMYLAPGAPMEVQLPDAMKQHYHEMTFGEHNSVRPMTIKIVDENENATISLQTTALANVIVFDPAIKEIVSAMRHGAFQRFLQVQSNNELWVAFLYSRQAHGMYQNMVNRTPTKSSYGGGTVPDSTETDTYAARGHTETRPALINQL
;
A
#
# COMPACT_ATOMS: atom_id res chain seq x y z
N MET A 1 -28.97 -28.56 34.32
CA MET A 1 -29.27 -28.08 32.95
C MET A 1 -29.05 -26.56 32.77
N GLU A 2 -29.09 -25.73 33.81
CA GLU A 2 -28.98 -24.26 33.64
C GLU A 2 -27.56 -23.71 33.43
N PHE A 3 -26.51 -24.50 33.65
CA PHE A 3 -25.13 -24.02 33.53
C PHE A 3 -24.70 -23.71 32.08
N TYR A 4 -25.18 -24.51 31.11
CA TYR A 4 -24.76 -24.42 29.72
C TYR A 4 -25.15 -23.08 29.05
N PRO A 5 -26.42 -22.62 29.12
CA PRO A 5 -26.81 -21.33 28.55
C PRO A 5 -26.01 -20.16 29.15
N VAL A 6 -25.76 -20.19 30.46
CA VAL A 6 -25.00 -19.14 31.15
C VAL A 6 -23.55 -19.10 30.66
N LEU A 7 -22.87 -20.26 30.60
CA LEU A 7 -21.50 -20.33 30.09
C LEU A 7 -21.42 -19.84 28.64
N TYR A 8 -22.35 -20.27 27.79
CA TYR A 8 -22.42 -19.88 26.39
C TYR A 8 -22.61 -18.37 26.22
N SER A 9 -23.54 -17.76 26.97
CA SER A 9 -23.73 -16.30 26.98
C SER A 9 -22.49 -15.54 27.46
N LEU A 10 -21.77 -16.05 28.47
CA LEU A 10 -20.52 -15.44 28.95
C LEU A 10 -19.41 -15.49 27.90
N LEU A 11 -19.24 -16.63 27.22
CA LEU A 11 -18.25 -16.79 26.15
C LEU A 11 -18.54 -15.83 25.00
N LEU A 12 -19.79 -15.71 24.61
CA LEU A 12 -20.22 -14.80 23.55
C LEU A 12 -20.05 -13.33 23.92
N LEU A 13 -20.37 -12.95 25.16
CA LEU A 13 -20.12 -11.59 25.66
C LEU A 13 -18.64 -11.27 25.61
N ALA A 14 -17.78 -12.19 26.07
CA ALA A 14 -16.34 -12.04 26.00
C ALA A 14 -15.84 -11.87 24.56
N SER A 15 -16.32 -12.69 23.61
CA SER A 15 -15.99 -12.57 22.19
C SER A 15 -16.49 -11.25 21.59
N THR A 16 -17.68 -10.79 21.94
CA THR A 16 -18.21 -9.49 21.49
C THR A 16 -17.37 -8.32 22.01
N CYS A 17 -16.99 -8.34 23.29
CA CYS A 17 -16.11 -7.33 23.87
C CYS A 17 -14.73 -7.33 23.20
N TYR A 18 -14.17 -8.52 22.93
CA TYR A 18 -12.90 -8.67 22.21
C TYR A 18 -12.96 -8.04 20.82
N VAL A 19 -14.03 -8.32 20.07
CA VAL A 19 -14.25 -7.77 18.72
C VAL A 19 -14.41 -6.24 18.76
N ALA A 20 -15.20 -5.73 19.69
CA ALA A 20 -15.41 -4.29 19.88
C ALA A 20 -14.11 -3.55 20.22
N LEU A 21 -13.28 -4.12 21.09
CA LEU A 21 -11.97 -3.54 21.42
C LEU A 21 -11.07 -3.45 20.19
N GLY A 22 -10.99 -4.51 19.38
CA GLY A 22 -10.21 -4.46 18.14
C GLY A 22 -10.76 -3.47 17.13
N ALA A 23 -12.08 -3.28 17.04
CA ALA A 23 -12.69 -2.27 16.17
C ALA A 23 -12.30 -0.84 16.59
N VAL A 24 -12.32 -0.55 17.90
CA VAL A 24 -11.86 0.75 18.44
C VAL A 24 -10.37 0.98 18.14
N GLN A 25 -9.53 -0.05 18.30
CA GLN A 25 -8.09 0.05 18.02
C GLN A 25 -7.81 0.22 16.52
N LEU A 26 -8.53 -0.51 15.66
CA LEU A 26 -8.46 -0.34 14.22
C LEU A 26 -8.86 1.09 13.81
N TRP A 27 -9.96 1.61 14.37
CA TRP A 27 -10.40 2.97 14.09
C TRP A 27 -9.35 4.02 14.46
N ARG A 28 -8.70 3.85 15.62
CA ARG A 28 -7.61 4.74 16.07
C ARG A 28 -6.38 4.65 15.18
N THR A 29 -6.03 3.46 14.72
CA THR A 29 -4.83 3.20 13.93
C THR A 29 -5.04 3.31 12.41
N ARG A 30 -6.28 3.48 11.93
CA ARG A 30 -6.62 3.45 10.48
C ARG A 30 -5.84 4.40 9.58
N ARG A 31 -5.40 5.54 10.13
CA ARG A 31 -4.65 6.57 9.37
C ARG A 31 -3.15 6.29 9.33
N GLN A 32 -2.69 5.30 10.09
CA GLN A 32 -1.28 5.06 10.36
C GLN A 32 -0.73 3.96 9.44
N TYR A 33 0.57 4.03 9.13
CA TYR A 33 1.25 2.95 8.43
C TYR A 33 1.46 1.75 9.38
N PRO A 34 1.29 0.49 8.92
CA PRO A 34 0.90 0.07 7.57
C PRO A 34 -0.62 -0.02 7.36
N VAL A 35 -1.44 0.17 8.41
CA VAL A 35 -2.90 -0.03 8.40
C VAL A 35 -3.61 0.80 7.32
N LYS A 36 -3.18 2.03 7.07
CA LYS A 36 -3.72 2.93 6.04
C LYS A 36 -3.75 2.26 4.66
N TYR A 37 -2.74 1.46 4.33
CA TYR A 37 -2.60 0.80 3.03
C TYR A 37 -3.33 -0.55 2.97
N ARG A 38 -3.84 -1.06 4.10
CA ARG A 38 -4.58 -2.32 4.20
C ARG A 38 -6.11 -2.15 4.12
N ARG A 39 -6.60 -1.09 3.46
CA ARG A 39 -8.04 -0.83 3.27
C ARG A 39 -8.83 -0.84 4.60
N PRO A 40 -8.52 0.07 5.54
CA PRO A 40 -9.13 0.05 6.87
C PRO A 40 -10.65 0.16 6.85
N ASP A 41 -11.23 0.78 5.82
CA ASP A 41 -12.68 0.89 5.66
C ASP A 41 -13.34 -0.47 5.41
N ILE A 42 -12.72 -1.33 4.57
CA ILE A 42 -13.21 -2.68 4.32
C ILE A 42 -13.00 -3.56 5.56
N LEU A 43 -11.86 -3.42 6.24
CA LEU A 43 -11.61 -4.12 7.50
C LEU A 43 -12.64 -3.72 8.57
N LEU A 44 -13.08 -2.45 8.62
CA LEU A 44 -14.14 -2.01 9.52
C LEU A 44 -15.49 -2.67 9.18
N ILE A 45 -15.81 -2.80 7.89
CA ILE A 45 -17.01 -3.54 7.46
C ILE A 45 -16.93 -5.00 7.90
N VAL A 46 -15.76 -5.65 7.76
CA VAL A 46 -15.52 -7.01 8.27
C VAL A 46 -15.80 -7.06 9.77
N MET A 47 -15.29 -6.11 10.57
CA MET A 47 -15.53 -6.06 12.01
C MET A 47 -17.02 -5.95 12.35
N VAL A 48 -17.74 -5.05 11.67
CA VAL A 48 -19.17 -4.83 11.93
C VAL A 48 -19.98 -6.06 11.55
N ALA A 49 -19.72 -6.64 10.38
CA ALA A 49 -20.39 -7.86 9.94
C ALA A 49 -20.09 -9.03 10.87
N TYR A 50 -18.85 -9.14 11.32
CA TYR A 50 -18.42 -10.18 12.25
C TYR A 50 -19.07 -10.04 13.63
N THR A 51 -19.15 -8.81 14.16
CA THR A 51 -19.88 -8.51 15.40
C THR A 51 -21.36 -8.84 15.24
N GLY A 52 -21.96 -8.47 14.10
CA GLY A 52 -23.33 -8.80 13.74
C GLY A 52 -23.58 -10.30 13.73
N ASN A 53 -22.66 -11.09 13.15
CA ASN A 53 -22.72 -12.55 13.14
C ASN A 53 -22.76 -13.12 14.56
N ILE A 54 -21.85 -12.66 15.43
CA ILE A 54 -21.79 -13.09 16.83
C ILE A 54 -23.12 -12.75 17.51
N ILE A 55 -23.58 -11.49 17.45
CA ILE A 55 -24.81 -11.03 18.10
C ILE A 55 -26.03 -11.83 17.61
N VAL A 56 -26.16 -12.06 16.31
CA VAL A 56 -27.26 -12.86 15.76
C VAL A 56 -27.19 -14.31 16.24
N GLY A 57 -26.00 -14.88 16.40
CA GLY A 57 -25.82 -16.18 17.03
C GLY A 57 -25.97 -16.19 18.55
N THR A 58 -26.08 -15.04 19.22
CA THR A 58 -26.31 -14.97 20.67
C THR A 58 -27.78 -14.82 21.03
N VAL A 59 -28.47 -13.88 20.37
CA VAL A 59 -29.81 -13.43 20.75
C VAL A 59 -30.80 -14.59 20.84
N PRO A 60 -30.82 -15.55 19.90
CA PRO A 60 -31.72 -16.69 19.94
C PRO A 60 -31.50 -17.63 21.12
N HIS A 61 -30.32 -17.66 21.75
CA HIS A 61 -30.08 -18.46 22.95
C HIS A 61 -30.63 -17.80 24.22
N CYS A 62 -30.87 -16.49 24.18
CA CYS A 62 -31.54 -15.75 25.24
C CYS A 62 -33.08 -15.78 25.08
N LEU A 63 -33.59 -16.19 23.92
CA LEU A 63 -35.01 -16.24 23.62
C LEU A 63 -35.61 -17.61 23.99
N PRO A 64 -36.91 -17.66 24.33
CA PRO A 64 -37.59 -18.93 24.59
C PRO A 64 -37.63 -19.83 23.34
N MET A 65 -37.36 -21.12 23.51
CA MET A 65 -37.27 -22.13 22.43
C MET A 65 -38.56 -22.27 21.57
N HIS A 66 -39.72 -21.83 22.07
CA HIS A 66 -41.01 -22.04 21.39
C HIS A 66 -41.28 -21.10 20.20
N LEU A 67 -40.40 -20.13 19.92
CA LEU A 67 -40.57 -19.20 18.81
C LEU A 67 -40.11 -19.80 17.47
N ARG A 68 -41.03 -20.44 16.74
CA ARG A 68 -40.75 -21.18 15.48
C ARG A 68 -40.04 -20.37 14.37
N TRP A 69 -40.23 -19.05 14.29
CA TRP A 69 -39.58 -18.25 13.25
C TRP A 69 -38.12 -17.91 13.55
N VAL A 70 -37.73 -17.95 14.84
CA VAL A 70 -36.43 -17.44 15.29
C VAL A 70 -35.27 -18.23 14.70
N GLY A 71 -35.40 -19.57 14.58
CA GLY A 71 -34.30 -20.42 14.12
C GLY A 71 -33.96 -20.20 12.64
N VAL A 72 -34.96 -20.07 11.77
CA VAL A 72 -34.74 -19.78 10.35
C VAL A 72 -34.19 -18.37 10.16
N THR A 73 -34.72 -17.38 10.91
CA THR A 73 -34.21 -16.00 10.83
C THR A 73 -32.77 -15.87 11.37
N GLU A 74 -32.42 -16.63 12.40
CA GLU A 74 -31.08 -16.75 12.95
C GLU A 74 -30.12 -17.29 11.89
N LEU A 75 -30.46 -18.44 11.30
CA LEU A 75 -29.63 -19.09 10.29
C LEU A 75 -29.40 -18.19 9.06
N ILE A 76 -30.47 -17.60 8.52
CA ILE A 76 -30.35 -16.69 7.37
C ILE A 76 -29.47 -15.49 7.72
N SER A 77 -29.66 -14.91 8.90
CA SER A 77 -28.89 -13.73 9.32
C SER A 77 -27.41 -14.07 9.52
N GLN A 78 -27.08 -15.24 10.11
CA GLN A 78 -25.70 -15.71 10.24
C GLN A 78 -25.05 -15.90 8.87
N LEU A 79 -25.75 -16.54 7.92
CA LEU A 79 -25.25 -16.74 6.56
C LEU A 79 -24.99 -15.42 5.84
N VAL A 80 -25.88 -14.43 6.00
CA VAL A 80 -25.70 -13.09 5.44
C VAL A 80 -24.45 -12.42 5.99
N PHE A 81 -24.24 -12.44 7.31
CA PHE A 81 -23.05 -11.82 7.89
C PHE A 81 -21.76 -12.55 7.52
N ALA A 82 -21.78 -13.88 7.49
CA ALA A 82 -20.66 -14.70 7.03
C ALA A 82 -20.30 -14.40 5.57
N ASP A 83 -21.30 -14.27 4.68
CA ASP A 83 -21.09 -13.93 3.27
C ASP A 83 -20.49 -12.54 3.07
N VAL A 84 -20.92 -11.56 3.87
CA VAL A 84 -20.34 -10.21 3.85
C VAL A 84 -18.86 -10.25 4.27
N VAL A 85 -18.53 -10.98 5.35
CA VAL A 85 -17.13 -11.14 5.80
C VAL A 85 -16.27 -11.77 4.69
N GLN A 86 -16.74 -12.87 4.09
CA GLN A 86 -16.01 -13.58 3.04
C GLN A 86 -15.87 -12.73 1.76
N SER A 87 -16.92 -12.00 1.39
CA SER A 87 -16.90 -11.06 0.27
C SER A 87 -15.87 -9.95 0.48
N CYS A 88 -15.81 -9.37 1.68
CA CYS A 88 -14.81 -8.36 2.02
C CYS A 88 -13.37 -8.92 1.95
N ILE A 89 -13.13 -10.13 2.46
CA ILE A 89 -11.81 -10.77 2.36
C ILE A 89 -11.43 -10.95 0.88
N THR A 90 -12.35 -11.44 0.06
CA THR A 90 -12.14 -11.61 -1.39
C THR A 90 -11.79 -10.28 -2.05
N ILE A 91 -12.52 -9.20 -1.73
CA ILE A 91 -12.25 -7.86 -2.26
C ILE A 91 -10.87 -7.36 -1.84
N ILE A 92 -10.43 -7.61 -0.59
CA ILE A 92 -9.08 -7.22 -0.13
C ILE A 92 -8.02 -7.93 -0.98
N VAL A 93 -8.20 -9.23 -1.24
CA VAL A 93 -7.27 -10.02 -2.06
C VAL A 93 -7.26 -9.56 -3.52
N VAL A 94 -8.44 -9.35 -4.12
CA VAL A 94 -8.59 -8.84 -5.49
C VAL A 94 -8.00 -7.44 -5.60
N SER A 95 -8.22 -6.58 -4.61
CA SER A 95 -7.61 -5.24 -4.56
C SER A 95 -6.09 -5.33 -4.55
N LEU A 96 -5.51 -6.20 -3.73
CA LEU A 96 -4.07 -6.40 -3.69
C LEU A 96 -3.52 -6.87 -5.05
N TYR A 97 -4.23 -7.79 -5.70
CA TYR A 97 -3.91 -8.24 -7.05
C TYR A 97 -4.02 -7.13 -8.10
N SER A 98 -5.05 -6.27 -8.01
CA SER A 98 -5.20 -5.12 -8.90
C SER A 98 -4.10 -4.09 -8.71
N VAL A 99 -3.71 -3.76 -7.47
CA VAL A 99 -2.56 -2.87 -7.20
C VAL A 99 -1.29 -3.45 -7.82
N PHE A 100 -1.02 -4.74 -7.59
CA PHE A 100 0.17 -5.38 -8.15
C PHE A 100 0.22 -5.30 -9.68
N ASN A 101 -0.86 -5.70 -10.36
CA ASN A 101 -0.88 -5.65 -11.82
C ASN A 101 -0.83 -4.24 -12.36
N MET A 102 -1.44 -3.27 -11.66
CA MET A 102 -1.32 -1.86 -12.02
C MET A 102 0.15 -1.44 -12.03
N SER A 103 0.90 -1.74 -10.97
CA SER A 103 2.31 -1.38 -10.88
C SER A 103 3.20 -2.11 -11.89
N VAL A 104 2.94 -3.39 -12.17
CA VAL A 104 3.63 -4.12 -13.24
C VAL A 104 3.39 -3.46 -14.60
N ASN A 105 2.16 -3.00 -14.86
CA ASN A 105 1.86 -2.29 -16.10
C ASN A 105 2.45 -0.88 -16.13
N HIS A 106 2.61 -0.20 -14.99
CA HIS A 106 3.35 1.06 -14.92
C HIS A 106 4.81 0.86 -15.32
N MET A 107 5.49 -0.16 -14.78
CA MET A 107 6.87 -0.48 -15.18
C MET A 107 6.97 -0.81 -16.68
N ARG A 108 6.00 -1.56 -17.22
CA ARG A 108 5.96 -1.86 -18.66
C ARG A 108 5.73 -0.60 -19.51
N LEU A 109 4.90 0.33 -19.04
CA LEU A 109 4.61 1.58 -19.72
C LEU A 109 5.89 2.42 -19.88
N VAL A 110 6.70 2.50 -18.82
CA VAL A 110 8.00 3.18 -18.83
C VAL A 110 8.94 2.53 -19.85
N ASN A 111 9.05 1.20 -19.82
CA ASN A 111 9.92 0.46 -20.74
C ASN A 111 9.48 0.59 -22.20
N VAL A 112 8.16 0.65 -22.48
CA VAL A 112 7.63 0.91 -23.83
C VAL A 112 7.97 2.33 -24.30
N GLY A 113 7.93 3.31 -23.39
CA GLY A 113 8.36 4.67 -23.67
C GLY A 113 9.83 4.76 -24.06
N GLU A 114 10.70 4.07 -23.32
CA GLU A 114 12.16 4.08 -23.54
C GLU A 114 12.61 3.24 -24.76
N SER A 115 11.81 2.26 -25.20
CA SER A 115 12.19 1.36 -26.30
C SER A 115 12.34 2.09 -27.63
N LYS A 116 13.57 2.19 -28.17
CA LYS A 116 13.82 2.77 -29.51
C LYS A 116 13.33 1.89 -30.67
N GLN A 117 13.03 0.62 -30.43
CA GLN A 117 12.78 -0.38 -31.48
C GLN A 117 11.32 -0.45 -31.95
N MET A 118 10.34 0.03 -31.17
CA MET A 118 8.93 -0.04 -31.57
C MET A 118 8.53 1.13 -32.48
N SER A 119 7.80 0.82 -33.56
CA SER A 119 7.16 1.82 -34.42
C SER A 119 6.14 2.66 -33.63
N GLY A 120 6.01 3.95 -33.96
CA GLY A 120 5.12 4.89 -33.24
C GLY A 120 3.70 4.38 -33.07
N ARG A 121 3.09 3.81 -34.13
CA ARG A 121 1.73 3.24 -34.06
C ARG A 121 1.63 2.03 -33.12
N GLN A 122 2.66 1.19 -33.06
CA GLN A 122 2.68 0.03 -32.16
C GLN A 122 2.82 0.48 -30.70
N LYS A 123 3.63 1.50 -30.44
CA LYS A 123 3.75 2.11 -29.12
C LYS A 123 2.42 2.68 -28.64
N GLU A 124 1.76 3.48 -29.47
CA GLU A 124 0.46 4.07 -29.13
C GLU A 124 -0.60 3.00 -28.81
N ALA A 125 -0.69 1.94 -29.61
CA ALA A 125 -1.62 0.84 -29.35
C ALA A 125 -1.26 0.04 -28.07
N ALA A 126 0.03 -0.14 -27.77
CA ALA A 126 0.46 -0.79 -26.53
C ALA A 126 0.13 0.07 -25.31
N VAL A 127 0.42 1.37 -25.36
CA VAL A 127 0.10 2.36 -24.32
C VAL A 127 -1.41 2.40 -24.08
N ALA A 128 -2.23 2.49 -25.13
CA ALA A 128 -3.69 2.56 -25.01
C ALA A 128 -4.26 1.32 -24.27
N ARG A 129 -3.78 0.11 -24.60
CA ARG A 129 -4.20 -1.13 -23.91
C ARG A 129 -3.79 -1.13 -22.44
N MET A 130 -2.59 -0.65 -22.12
CA MET A 130 -2.12 -0.56 -20.73
C MET A 130 -2.95 0.46 -19.93
N VAL A 131 -3.25 1.63 -20.51
CA VAL A 131 -4.09 2.65 -19.87
C VAL A 131 -5.50 2.14 -19.60
N GLN A 132 -6.12 1.42 -20.55
CA GLN A 132 -7.42 0.78 -20.33
C GLN A 132 -7.37 -0.23 -19.18
N PHE A 133 -6.33 -1.06 -19.12
CA PHE A 133 -6.16 -2.02 -18.04
C PHE A 133 -5.94 -1.36 -16.67
N ILE A 134 -5.17 -0.26 -16.62
CA ILE A 134 -4.98 0.54 -15.42
C ILE A 134 -6.32 1.12 -14.95
N SER A 135 -7.13 1.64 -15.87
CA SER A 135 -8.48 2.15 -15.55
C SER A 135 -9.37 1.06 -14.92
N TYR A 136 -9.34 -0.16 -15.47
CA TYR A 136 -10.04 -1.30 -14.87
C TYR A 136 -9.53 -1.64 -13.47
N CYS A 137 -8.20 -1.61 -13.25
CA CYS A 137 -7.64 -1.81 -11.91
C CYS A 137 -8.10 -0.70 -10.94
N LYS A 138 -8.11 0.57 -11.37
CA LYS A 138 -8.63 1.68 -10.56
C LYS A 138 -10.10 1.49 -10.20
N PHE A 139 -10.92 1.01 -11.14
CA PHE A 139 -12.31 0.66 -10.87
C PHE A 139 -12.43 -0.47 -9.85
N MET A 140 -11.67 -1.55 -9.99
CA MET A 140 -11.60 -2.65 -9.02
C MET A 140 -11.16 -2.20 -7.62
N LEU A 141 -10.35 -1.15 -7.57
CA LEU A 141 -9.90 -0.53 -6.33
C LEU A 141 -10.90 0.48 -5.75
N SER A 142 -12.01 0.79 -6.43
CA SER A 142 -12.99 1.74 -5.92
C SER A 142 -13.86 1.14 -4.82
N LEU A 143 -14.35 1.98 -3.90
CA LEU A 143 -15.35 1.58 -2.91
C LEU A 143 -16.66 1.15 -3.58
N GLN A 144 -17.00 1.75 -4.72
CA GLN A 144 -18.19 1.42 -5.50
C GLN A 144 -18.16 -0.02 -5.99
N PHE A 145 -17.02 -0.48 -6.52
CA PHE A 145 -16.85 -1.88 -6.90
C PHE A 145 -16.99 -2.82 -5.70
N ALA A 146 -16.38 -2.48 -4.55
CA ALA A 146 -16.50 -3.28 -3.34
C ALA A 146 -17.97 -3.44 -2.88
N VAL A 147 -18.72 -2.34 -2.83
CA VAL A 147 -20.15 -2.35 -2.48
C VAL A 147 -20.95 -3.16 -3.49
N LEU A 148 -20.74 -2.94 -4.79
CA LEU A 148 -21.42 -3.67 -5.86
C LEU A 148 -21.15 -5.18 -5.74
N PHE A 149 -19.90 -5.58 -5.50
CA PHE A 149 -19.51 -6.97 -5.34
C PHE A 149 -20.21 -7.63 -4.13
N ILE A 150 -20.28 -6.94 -2.98
CA ILE A 150 -20.98 -7.44 -1.78
C ILE A 150 -22.48 -7.58 -2.07
N VAL A 151 -23.10 -6.56 -2.65
CA VAL A 151 -24.55 -6.57 -2.95
C VAL A 151 -24.91 -7.68 -3.94
N VAL A 152 -24.13 -7.87 -5.00
CA VAL A 152 -24.36 -8.94 -5.98
C VAL A 152 -24.19 -10.32 -5.33
N ASN A 153 -23.16 -10.51 -4.50
CA ASN A 153 -22.95 -11.78 -3.81
C ASN A 153 -24.09 -12.11 -2.85
N LEU A 154 -24.53 -11.12 -2.08
CA LEU A 154 -25.64 -11.24 -1.15
C LEU A 154 -26.95 -11.53 -1.88
N ALA A 155 -27.21 -10.86 -3.01
CA ALA A 155 -28.39 -11.11 -3.83
C ALA A 155 -28.43 -12.55 -4.36
N ILE A 156 -27.28 -13.09 -4.80
CA ILE A 156 -27.16 -14.49 -5.24
C ILE A 156 -27.49 -15.46 -4.09
N LEU A 157 -26.95 -15.21 -2.88
CA LEU A 157 -27.23 -16.03 -1.71
C LEU A 157 -28.72 -16.01 -1.34
N LEU A 158 -29.29 -14.82 -1.24
CA LEU A 158 -30.71 -14.65 -0.87
C LEU A 158 -31.64 -15.26 -1.91
N LEU A 159 -31.35 -15.10 -3.21
CA LEU A 159 -32.12 -15.73 -4.28
C LEU A 159 -32.07 -17.27 -4.19
N ALA A 160 -30.90 -17.84 -3.90
CA ALA A 160 -30.74 -19.28 -3.72
C ALA A 160 -31.51 -19.81 -2.50
N ILE A 161 -31.48 -19.08 -1.38
CA ILE A 161 -32.26 -19.40 -0.18
C ILE A 161 -33.76 -19.34 -0.49
N VAL A 162 -34.24 -18.25 -1.09
CA VAL A 162 -35.65 -18.08 -1.46
C VAL A 162 -36.12 -19.18 -2.41
N ALA A 163 -35.34 -19.47 -3.46
CA ALA A 163 -35.66 -20.55 -4.39
C ALA A 163 -35.77 -21.90 -3.67
N SER A 164 -34.85 -22.19 -2.74
CA SER A 164 -34.85 -23.45 -1.99
C SER A 164 -36.02 -23.56 -1.02
N VAL A 165 -36.42 -22.46 -0.40
CA VAL A 165 -37.63 -22.38 0.44
C VAL A 165 -38.89 -22.57 -0.40
N VAL A 166 -38.97 -21.98 -1.59
CA VAL A 166 -40.13 -22.12 -2.50
C VAL A 166 -40.25 -23.55 -3.04
N ILE A 167 -39.12 -24.21 -3.34
CA ILE A 167 -39.10 -25.59 -3.86
C ILE A 167 -39.38 -26.62 -2.76
N SER A 168 -38.98 -26.34 -1.52
CA SER A 168 -39.24 -27.22 -0.39
C SER A 168 -40.71 -27.14 0.01
N GLU A 169 -41.48 -28.21 -0.23
CA GLU A 169 -42.89 -28.33 0.22
C GLU A 169 -43.05 -28.30 1.75
N GLN A 170 -41.96 -28.32 2.52
CA GLN A 170 -42.00 -28.27 3.97
C GLN A 170 -42.30 -26.88 4.51
N SER A 171 -43.15 -26.81 5.54
CA SER A 171 -43.47 -25.56 6.23
C SER A 171 -42.21 -24.91 6.83
N VAL A 172 -41.99 -23.64 6.53
CA VAL A 172 -40.91 -22.79 7.09
C VAL A 172 -41.00 -22.65 8.63
N LEU A 173 -42.14 -23.03 9.21
CA LEU A 173 -42.41 -23.09 10.65
C LEU A 173 -41.71 -24.28 11.31
N VAL A 174 -40.37 -24.23 11.39
CA VAL A 174 -39.56 -25.25 12.07
C VAL A 174 -39.30 -24.84 13.52
N ASP A 175 -39.35 -25.79 14.45
CA ASP A 175 -38.94 -25.51 15.84
C ASP A 175 -37.45 -25.11 15.89
N THR A 176 -37.11 -24.09 16.69
CA THR A 176 -35.72 -23.64 16.87
C THR A 176 -34.79 -24.78 17.27
N GLY A 177 -35.26 -25.70 18.12
CA GLY A 177 -34.48 -26.86 18.54
C GLY A 177 -34.18 -27.84 17.40
N LEU A 178 -35.11 -28.01 16.46
CA LEU A 178 -34.92 -28.90 15.29
C LEU A 178 -33.98 -28.27 14.25
N CYS A 179 -34.01 -26.95 14.11
CA CYS A 179 -33.08 -26.25 13.22
C CYS A 179 -31.65 -26.29 13.78
N ARG A 180 -31.48 -26.08 15.10
CA ARG A 180 -30.17 -26.16 15.77
C ARG A 180 -29.54 -27.54 15.77
N THR A 181 -30.34 -28.59 15.90
CA THR A 181 -29.85 -29.98 15.84
C THR A 181 -29.60 -30.46 14.42
N TRP A 182 -29.78 -29.60 13.41
CA TRP A 182 -29.62 -29.93 11.99
C TRP A 182 -30.50 -31.10 11.52
N ARG A 183 -31.63 -31.32 12.21
CA ARG A 183 -32.57 -32.41 11.89
C ARG A 183 -33.65 -31.99 10.91
N ALA A 184 -33.92 -30.69 10.80
CA ALA A 184 -34.85 -30.16 9.82
C ALA A 184 -34.19 -30.07 8.45
N SER A 185 -34.75 -30.78 7.46
CA SER A 185 -34.22 -30.82 6.09
C SER A 185 -34.07 -29.43 5.45
N ILE A 186 -34.98 -28.49 5.71
CA ILE A 186 -34.86 -27.13 5.18
C ILE A 186 -33.64 -26.38 5.75
N CYS A 187 -33.33 -26.53 7.05
CA CYS A 187 -32.19 -25.85 7.68
C CYS A 187 -30.87 -26.39 7.13
N VAL A 188 -30.78 -27.71 6.92
CA VAL A 188 -29.63 -28.36 6.28
C VAL A 188 -29.44 -27.86 4.85
N ILE A 189 -30.52 -27.74 4.07
CA ILE A 189 -30.45 -27.22 2.69
C ILE A 189 -29.92 -25.77 2.68
N ILE A 190 -30.49 -24.90 3.52
CA ILE A 190 -30.09 -23.48 3.61
C ILE A 190 -28.61 -23.37 4.01
N GLN A 191 -28.17 -24.12 5.02
CA GLN A 191 -26.78 -24.14 5.44
C GLN A 191 -25.86 -24.64 4.33
N THR A 192 -26.20 -25.76 3.67
CA THR A 192 -25.42 -26.35 2.58
C THR A 192 -25.20 -25.33 1.45
N ILE A 193 -26.23 -24.56 1.10
CA ILE A 193 -26.13 -23.49 0.09
C ILE A 193 -25.13 -22.43 0.52
N GLY A 194 -25.21 -21.99 1.78
CA GLY A 194 -24.28 -21.03 2.35
C GLY A 194 -22.83 -21.52 2.34
N GLU A 195 -22.61 -22.76 2.75
CA GLU A 195 -21.30 -23.41 2.79
C GLU A 195 -20.71 -23.58 1.40
N VAL A 196 -21.44 -24.17 0.46
CA VAL A 196 -20.99 -24.34 -0.93
C VAL A 196 -20.63 -23.00 -1.58
N LYS A 197 -21.44 -21.96 -1.35
CA LYS A 197 -21.13 -20.61 -1.85
C LYS A 197 -19.85 -20.06 -1.21
N SER A 198 -19.71 -20.19 0.10
CA SER A 198 -18.52 -19.73 0.85
C SER A 198 -17.25 -20.43 0.37
N ASP A 199 -17.33 -21.73 0.08
CA ASP A 199 -16.23 -22.55 -0.42
C ASP A 199 -15.80 -22.14 -1.84
N ILE A 200 -16.76 -21.85 -2.73
CA ILE A 200 -16.46 -21.32 -4.07
C ILE A 200 -15.69 -19.99 -3.95
N LEU A 201 -16.14 -19.11 -3.05
CA LEU A 201 -15.54 -17.80 -2.85
C LEU A 201 -14.15 -17.89 -2.19
N LEU A 202 -13.96 -18.86 -1.29
CA LEU A 202 -12.65 -19.20 -0.75
C LEU A 202 -11.71 -19.73 -1.85
N CYS A 203 -12.16 -20.67 -2.68
CA CYS A 203 -11.35 -21.21 -3.77
C CYS A 203 -10.89 -20.10 -4.73
N LEU A 204 -11.78 -19.16 -5.06
CA LEU A 204 -11.43 -17.97 -5.84
C LEU A 204 -10.37 -17.13 -5.12
N THR A 205 -10.54 -16.88 -3.84
CA THR A 205 -9.59 -16.14 -3.01
C THR A 205 -8.21 -16.80 -3.00
N LEU A 206 -8.16 -18.12 -2.77
CA LEU A 206 -6.93 -18.92 -2.82
C LEU A 206 -6.27 -18.89 -4.19
N ALA A 207 -7.04 -18.96 -5.28
CA ALA A 207 -6.51 -18.86 -6.63
C ALA A 207 -5.83 -17.50 -6.89
N VAL A 208 -6.42 -16.40 -6.41
CA VAL A 208 -5.82 -15.05 -6.52
C VAL A 208 -4.58 -14.93 -5.63
N ILE A 209 -4.61 -15.45 -4.39
CA ILE A 209 -3.43 -15.50 -3.50
C ILE A 209 -2.28 -16.28 -4.15
N PHE A 210 -2.59 -17.40 -4.82
CA PHE A 210 -1.58 -18.18 -5.52
C PHE A 210 -0.93 -17.39 -6.66
N ARG A 211 -1.71 -16.58 -7.40
CA ARG A 211 -1.17 -15.66 -8.41
C ARG A 211 -0.29 -14.58 -7.80
N LEU A 212 -0.59 -14.14 -6.58
CA LEU A 212 0.23 -13.20 -5.80
C LEU A 212 1.54 -13.81 -5.26
N ARG A 213 1.83 -15.09 -5.50
CA ARG A 213 3.07 -15.73 -5.00
C ARG A 213 4.35 -15.03 -5.46
N VAL A 214 4.33 -14.44 -6.66
CA VAL A 214 5.48 -13.76 -7.27
C VAL A 214 5.78 -12.41 -6.59
N VAL A 215 4.80 -11.84 -5.91
CA VAL A 215 4.90 -10.51 -5.30
C VAL A 215 5.60 -10.58 -3.94
N VAL A 216 6.59 -9.72 -3.74
CA VAL A 216 7.21 -9.49 -2.43
C VAL A 216 6.21 -8.72 -1.56
N ASP A 217 5.89 -9.26 -0.39
CA ASP A 217 4.91 -8.68 0.53
C ASP A 217 5.62 -7.88 1.61
N GLU A 218 5.92 -6.62 1.32
CA GLU A 218 6.56 -5.72 2.28
C GLU A 218 5.62 -5.34 3.43
N LEU A 219 4.31 -5.30 3.16
CA LEU A 219 3.30 -4.91 4.14
C LEU A 219 2.86 -6.06 5.04
N GLY A 220 3.28 -7.31 4.80
CA GLY A 220 2.81 -8.49 5.53
C GLY A 220 1.34 -8.88 5.26
N LEU A 221 0.68 -8.27 4.27
CA LEU A 221 -0.73 -8.50 3.96
C LEU A 221 -0.95 -9.90 3.37
N LYS A 222 -0.10 -10.32 2.43
CA LYS A 222 -0.12 -11.68 1.86
C LYS A 222 0.17 -12.72 2.93
N ARG A 223 1.11 -12.45 3.85
CA ARG A 223 1.39 -13.35 4.98
C ARG A 223 0.13 -13.54 5.83
N ASN A 224 -0.52 -12.45 6.23
CA ASN A 224 -1.70 -12.51 7.09
C ASN A 224 -2.88 -13.20 6.39
N ILE A 225 -3.12 -12.91 5.11
CA ILE A 225 -4.15 -13.58 4.32
C ILE A 225 -3.88 -15.09 4.22
N ARG A 226 -2.61 -15.50 3.99
CA ARG A 226 -2.23 -16.92 3.97
C ARG A 226 -2.46 -17.59 5.31
N HIS A 227 -2.05 -16.94 6.41
CA HIS A 227 -2.30 -17.45 7.76
C HIS A 227 -3.80 -17.58 8.02
N ALA A 228 -4.60 -16.60 7.62
CA ALA A 228 -6.06 -16.64 7.79
C ALA A 228 -6.69 -17.80 7.02
N ALA A 229 -6.26 -18.03 5.77
CA ALA A 229 -6.77 -19.13 4.96
C ALA A 229 -6.35 -20.51 5.50
N VAL A 230 -5.10 -20.67 5.91
CA VAL A 230 -4.62 -21.91 6.54
C VAL A 230 -5.34 -22.15 7.86
N TYR A 231 -5.48 -21.12 8.69
CA TYR A 231 -6.22 -21.18 9.94
C TYR A 231 -7.68 -21.58 9.73
N TRP A 232 -8.32 -21.04 8.69
CA TRP A 232 -9.70 -21.39 8.33
C TRP A 232 -9.83 -22.86 7.94
N LEU A 233 -8.93 -23.39 7.10
CA LEU A 233 -8.93 -24.80 6.71
C LEU A 233 -8.70 -25.73 7.90
N ILE A 234 -7.72 -25.41 8.76
CA ILE A 234 -7.47 -26.18 9.99
C ILE A 234 -8.69 -26.13 10.90
N SER A 235 -9.30 -24.95 11.07
CA SER A 235 -10.51 -24.79 11.89
C SER A 235 -11.65 -25.65 11.37
N MET A 236 -11.89 -25.71 10.06
CA MET A 236 -12.92 -26.58 9.48
C MET A 236 -12.64 -28.05 9.75
N LEU A 237 -11.38 -28.49 9.59
CA LEU A 237 -10.99 -29.87 9.84
C LEU A 237 -11.15 -30.25 11.32
N VAL A 238 -10.74 -29.36 12.24
CA VAL A 238 -10.88 -29.55 13.69
C VAL A 238 -12.36 -29.61 14.08
N MET A 239 -13.18 -28.70 13.54
CA MET A 239 -14.63 -28.68 13.77
C MET A 239 -15.31 -29.95 13.29
N TYR A 240 -14.99 -30.41 12.08
CA TYR A 240 -15.51 -31.66 11.53
C TYR A 240 -15.08 -32.86 12.36
N ALA A 241 -13.80 -32.95 12.73
CA ALA A 241 -13.29 -34.03 13.56
C ALA A 241 -13.92 -34.03 14.97
N ALA A 242 -14.10 -32.85 15.57
CA ALA A 242 -14.75 -32.72 16.87
C ALA A 242 -16.22 -33.15 16.81
N ASP A 243 -16.95 -32.75 15.76
CA ASP A 243 -18.32 -33.21 15.54
C ASP A 243 -18.40 -34.73 15.40
N GLN A 244 -17.50 -35.36 14.62
CA GLN A 244 -17.53 -36.82 14.44
C GLN A 244 -17.11 -37.60 15.70
N LEU A 245 -16.07 -37.16 16.41
CA LEU A 245 -15.51 -37.90 17.55
C LEU A 245 -16.33 -37.75 18.84
N LEU A 246 -16.96 -36.59 19.03
CA LEU A 246 -17.56 -36.24 20.33
C LEU A 246 -19.08 -36.34 20.32
N ARG A 247 -19.71 -36.52 19.15
CA ARG A 247 -21.18 -36.68 19.01
C ARG A 247 -21.74 -37.87 19.79
N ASP A 248 -20.98 -38.96 19.91
CA ASP A 248 -21.41 -40.16 20.64
C ASP A 248 -21.06 -40.12 22.14
N VAL A 249 -20.09 -39.28 22.53
CA VAL A 249 -19.54 -39.23 23.89
C VAL A 249 -20.23 -38.17 24.75
N LEU A 250 -20.58 -37.03 24.16
CA LEU A 250 -21.20 -35.93 24.88
C LEU A 250 -22.72 -36.09 24.91
N GLU A 251 -23.32 -35.67 26.03
CA GLU A 251 -24.77 -35.59 26.12
C GLU A 251 -25.33 -34.72 24.97
N PRO A 252 -26.49 -35.07 24.38
CA PRO A 252 -27.07 -34.40 23.22
C PRO A 252 -27.38 -32.91 23.42
N ASN A 253 -27.18 -32.38 24.63
CA ASN A 253 -27.42 -30.99 25.00
C ASN A 253 -26.20 -30.09 24.83
N TRP A 254 -25.00 -30.66 24.61
CA TRP A 254 -23.77 -29.87 24.42
C TRP A 254 -23.50 -29.67 22.92
N ASP A 255 -23.71 -28.44 22.45
CA ASP A 255 -23.30 -28.05 21.10
C ASP A 255 -21.81 -27.67 21.10
N LEU A 256 -20.97 -28.70 21.28
CA LEU A 256 -19.53 -28.53 21.35
C LEU A 256 -18.93 -27.88 20.09
N PRO A 257 -19.37 -28.22 18.85
CA PRO A 257 -18.92 -27.50 17.66
C PRO A 257 -19.11 -26.00 17.81
N GLN A 258 -20.28 -25.53 18.25
CA GLN A 258 -20.55 -24.11 18.47
C GLN A 258 -19.61 -23.49 19.53
N ILE A 259 -19.32 -24.22 20.63
CA ILE A 259 -18.35 -23.76 21.64
C ILE A 259 -16.95 -23.63 21.04
N ILE A 260 -16.47 -24.63 20.29
CA ILE A 260 -15.15 -24.58 19.65
C ILE A 260 -15.10 -23.42 18.65
N GLN A 261 -16.18 -23.21 17.90
CA GLN A 261 -16.33 -22.09 16.98
C GLN A 261 -16.13 -20.75 17.72
N ILE A 262 -16.84 -20.52 18.83
CA ILE A 262 -16.81 -19.26 19.59
C ILE A 262 -15.49 -19.05 20.34
N VAL A 263 -14.89 -20.10 20.89
CA VAL A 263 -13.71 -20.00 21.77
C VAL A 263 -12.41 -19.98 20.97
N VAL A 264 -12.33 -20.76 19.90
CA VAL A 264 -11.09 -20.98 19.16
C VAL A 264 -11.18 -20.33 17.79
N VAL A 265 -12.11 -20.79 16.96
CA VAL A 265 -12.15 -20.43 15.54
C VAL A 265 -12.38 -18.93 15.37
N ASP A 266 -13.35 -18.39 16.10
CA ASP A 266 -13.78 -17.01 15.95
C ASP A 266 -12.71 -15.99 16.42
N PRO A 267 -12.22 -16.07 17.67
CA PRO A 267 -11.14 -15.22 18.14
C PRO A 267 -9.87 -15.34 17.30
N GLY A 268 -9.52 -16.54 16.84
CA GLY A 268 -8.34 -16.74 15.99
C GLY A 268 -8.48 -16.11 14.61
N ARG A 269 -9.64 -16.26 13.95
CA ARG A 269 -9.93 -15.58 12.66
C ARG A 269 -9.84 -14.06 12.82
N PHE A 270 -10.48 -13.52 13.85
CA PHE A 270 -10.44 -12.10 14.17
C PHE A 270 -9.01 -11.63 14.44
N TYR A 271 -8.24 -12.40 15.21
CA TYR A 271 -6.87 -12.05 15.56
C TYR A 271 -6.01 -11.91 14.31
N ILE A 272 -6.03 -12.90 13.42
CA ILE A 272 -5.18 -12.91 12.22
C ILE A 272 -5.63 -11.83 11.22
N LEU A 273 -6.94 -11.70 11.00
CA LEU A 273 -7.47 -10.78 9.99
C LEU A 273 -7.35 -9.32 10.41
N VAL A 274 -7.50 -9.02 11.71
CA VAL A 274 -7.64 -7.64 12.14
C VAL A 274 -6.71 -7.22 13.27
N MET A 275 -6.51 -8.03 14.31
CA MET A 275 -5.62 -7.64 15.40
C MET A 275 -4.14 -7.67 15.02
N GLU A 276 -3.67 -8.67 14.28
CA GLU A 276 -2.28 -8.76 13.81
C GLU A 276 -1.87 -7.49 13.01
N PRO A 277 -2.65 -7.03 12.00
CA PRO A 277 -2.40 -5.74 11.34
C PRO A 277 -2.32 -4.53 12.29
N VAL A 278 -3.21 -4.46 13.27
CA VAL A 278 -3.27 -3.34 14.23
C VAL A 278 -2.06 -3.39 15.16
N LEU A 279 -1.69 -4.56 15.66
CA LEU A 279 -0.53 -4.76 16.51
C LEU A 279 0.77 -4.45 15.76
N ASP A 280 0.87 -4.81 14.49
CA ASP A 280 2.01 -4.43 13.65
C ASP A 280 2.11 -2.92 13.50
N GLY A 281 1.00 -2.22 13.26
CA GLY A 281 0.98 -0.75 13.24
C GLY A 281 1.41 -0.14 14.57
N LEU A 282 0.92 -0.66 15.70
CA LEU A 282 1.30 -0.20 17.03
C LEU A 282 2.78 -0.48 17.34
N LYS A 283 3.34 -1.60 16.91
CA LYS A 283 4.77 -1.91 17.06
C LYS A 283 5.62 -0.90 16.30
N VAL A 284 5.25 -0.56 15.06
CA VAL A 284 5.95 0.47 14.26
C VAL A 284 5.93 1.81 15.01
N MET A 285 4.78 2.22 15.57
CA MET A 285 4.71 3.45 16.37
C MET A 285 5.61 3.43 17.60
N ARG A 286 5.71 2.26 18.26
CA ARG A 286 6.49 2.09 19.48
C ARG A 286 7.99 1.96 19.22
N GLN A 287 8.38 1.58 18.01
CA GLN A 287 9.78 1.53 17.57
C GLN A 287 10.26 2.89 17.02
N ASP A 288 9.33 3.81 16.74
CA ASP A 288 9.60 5.19 16.32
C ASP A 288 9.87 6.27 17.41
N PRO A 289 10.05 6.00 18.73
CA PRO A 289 10.45 7.04 19.67
C PRO A 289 11.93 7.45 19.53
N LEU A 290 12.75 6.65 18.82
CA LEU A 290 14.14 6.99 18.52
C LEU A 290 14.29 7.92 17.31
N SER A 291 13.34 7.96 16.37
CA SER A 291 13.34 8.94 15.26
C SER A 291 12.89 10.34 15.72
N LYS A 292 12.01 10.40 16.74
CA LYS A 292 11.64 11.65 17.43
C LYS A 292 12.75 12.20 18.32
N ARG A 293 13.71 11.39 18.77
CA ARG A 293 14.82 11.83 19.62
C ARG A 293 15.95 12.39 18.73
N LYS A 294 15.80 13.67 18.33
CA LYS A 294 16.76 14.47 17.54
C LYS A 294 17.00 13.98 16.10
N ARG A 295 15.99 14.10 15.25
CA ARG A 295 16.25 14.59 13.89
C ARG A 295 16.66 16.06 14.02
N VAL A 296 17.94 16.30 14.32
CA VAL A 296 18.56 17.53 13.79
C VAL A 296 18.54 17.28 12.30
N GLU A 297 17.45 17.69 11.64
CA GLU A 297 17.40 17.64 10.19
C GLU A 297 18.57 18.50 9.73
N ASN A 298 19.61 17.82 9.25
CA ASN A 298 20.64 18.50 8.52
C ASN A 298 19.90 19.26 7.41
N PRO A 299 19.93 20.61 7.40
CA PRO A 299 19.17 21.40 6.42
C PRO A 299 19.51 20.99 4.98
N ASN A 300 20.72 20.42 4.79
CA ASN A 300 21.22 19.98 3.49
C ASN A 300 20.79 18.55 3.13
N ALA A 301 20.01 17.86 3.95
CA ALA A 301 19.66 16.47 3.71
C ALA A 301 18.70 16.28 2.52
N HIS A 302 17.89 17.30 2.18
CA HIS A 302 17.14 17.31 0.92
C HIS A 302 18.08 17.36 -0.28
N GLU A 303 19.03 18.30 -0.27
CA GLU A 303 20.00 18.46 -1.35
C GLU A 303 20.89 17.23 -1.51
N LEU A 304 21.36 16.62 -0.41
CA LEU A 304 22.15 15.40 -0.46
C LEU A 304 21.38 14.23 -1.08
N PHE A 305 20.09 14.11 -0.75
CA PHE A 305 19.24 13.08 -1.34
C PHE A 305 19.02 13.32 -2.83
N GLU A 306 18.70 14.54 -3.27
CA GLU A 306 18.60 14.86 -4.69
C GLU A 306 19.92 14.66 -5.44
N GLN A 307 21.05 15.01 -4.84
CA GLN A 307 22.37 14.75 -5.43
C GLN A 307 22.64 13.25 -5.58
N PHE A 308 22.21 12.43 -4.62
CA PHE A 308 22.28 10.98 -4.75
C PHE A 308 21.40 10.47 -5.88
N LEU A 309 20.18 10.98 -6.02
CA LEU A 309 19.30 10.67 -7.16
C LEU A 309 19.85 11.14 -8.50
N ASN A 310 20.72 12.15 -8.52
CA ASN A 310 21.44 12.58 -9.72
C ASN A 310 22.62 11.67 -10.08
N THR A 311 23.08 10.80 -9.17
CA THR A 311 24.07 9.76 -9.53
C THR A 311 23.38 8.60 -10.23
N LYS A 312 24.02 8.02 -11.26
CA LYS A 312 23.47 6.86 -11.98
C LYS A 312 23.17 5.68 -11.05
N GLY A 313 24.14 5.33 -10.20
CA GLY A 313 23.99 4.23 -9.24
C GLY A 313 22.91 4.49 -8.19
N GLY A 314 22.84 5.70 -7.64
CA GLY A 314 21.81 6.07 -6.68
C GLY A 314 20.42 6.07 -7.28
N PHE A 315 20.26 6.60 -8.50
CA PHE A 315 19.00 6.57 -9.23
C PHE A 315 18.52 5.14 -9.52
N GLU A 316 19.38 4.29 -10.08
CA GLU A 316 19.02 2.91 -10.46
C GLU A 316 18.69 2.06 -9.24
N ALA A 317 19.48 2.16 -8.16
CA ALA A 317 19.22 1.44 -6.92
C ALA A 317 17.90 1.90 -6.27
N PHE A 318 17.67 3.22 -6.21
CA PHE A 318 16.45 3.76 -5.62
C PHE A 318 15.22 3.47 -6.49
N ARG A 319 15.36 3.49 -7.83
CA ARG A 319 14.33 3.05 -8.77
C ARG A 319 13.96 1.59 -8.52
N SER A 320 14.94 0.68 -8.47
CA SER A 320 14.69 -0.74 -8.22
C SER A 320 14.01 -0.99 -6.87
N HIS A 321 14.33 -0.18 -5.87
CA HIS A 321 13.64 -0.21 -4.58
C HIS A 321 12.19 0.27 -4.70
N LEU A 322 11.94 1.43 -5.32
CA LEU A 322 10.57 1.95 -5.51
C LEU A 322 9.70 1.08 -6.43
N GLU A 323 10.30 0.33 -7.35
CA GLU A 323 9.61 -0.67 -8.17
C GLU A 323 9.06 -1.82 -7.30
N LYS A 324 9.77 -2.20 -6.24
CA LYS A 324 9.33 -3.20 -5.24
C LYS A 324 8.26 -2.62 -4.31
N GLU A 325 8.37 -1.34 -3.96
CA GLU A 325 7.39 -0.65 -3.10
C GLU A 325 6.16 -0.12 -3.87
N PHE A 326 6.11 -0.28 -5.19
CA PHE A 326 5.06 0.26 -6.06
C PHE A 326 4.89 1.78 -5.96
N ALA A 327 6.00 2.51 -5.87
CA ALA A 327 6.05 3.95 -5.73
C ALA A 327 7.01 4.62 -6.74
N VAL A 328 7.31 3.93 -7.86
CA VAL A 328 8.28 4.36 -8.88
C VAL A 328 7.84 5.63 -9.60
N GLU A 329 6.54 5.89 -9.68
CA GLU A 329 5.97 7.08 -10.30
C GLU A 329 6.50 8.38 -9.68
N ASN A 330 6.78 8.39 -8.38
CA ASN A 330 7.32 9.56 -7.68
C ASN A 330 8.72 9.94 -8.18
N LEU A 331 9.59 8.95 -8.37
CA LEU A 331 10.94 9.16 -8.86
C LEU A 331 10.94 9.54 -10.35
N LEU A 332 10.06 8.94 -11.14
CA LEU A 332 9.94 9.24 -12.57
C LEU A 332 9.36 10.64 -12.81
N PHE A 333 8.39 11.06 -12.00
CA PHE A 333 7.89 12.43 -12.01
C PHE A 333 9.01 13.42 -11.64
N TRP A 334 9.74 13.18 -10.55
CA TRP A 334 10.87 14.01 -10.14
C TRP A 334 11.89 14.18 -11.27
N LYS A 335 12.25 13.07 -11.93
CA LYS A 335 13.19 13.09 -13.06
C LYS A 335 12.64 13.90 -14.24
N ALA A 336 11.41 13.63 -14.67
CA ALA A 336 10.78 14.33 -15.79
C ALA A 336 10.66 15.84 -15.52
N ALA A 337 10.30 16.23 -14.30
CA ALA A 337 10.19 17.63 -13.90
C ALA A 337 11.55 18.32 -13.80
N THR A 338 12.59 17.60 -13.37
CA THR A 338 13.98 18.10 -13.35
C THR A 338 14.54 18.27 -14.77
N GLU A 339 14.25 17.33 -15.67
CA GLU A 339 14.62 17.42 -17.09
C GLU A 339 13.90 18.59 -17.77
N TYR A 340 12.61 18.79 -17.49
CA TYR A 340 11.84 19.95 -17.96
C TYR A 340 12.47 21.27 -17.52
N ARG A 341 12.92 21.35 -16.25
CA ARG A 341 13.60 22.54 -15.71
C ARG A 341 14.89 22.85 -16.48
N ALA A 342 15.60 21.82 -16.94
CA ALA A 342 16.83 21.96 -17.73
C ALA A 342 16.57 22.25 -19.23
N ALA A 343 15.40 21.88 -19.75
CA ALA A 343 15.06 22.04 -21.17
C ALA A 343 14.91 23.51 -21.56
N SER A 344 15.50 23.91 -22.70
CA SER A 344 15.41 25.28 -23.25
C SER A 344 14.40 25.42 -24.39
N THR A 345 13.94 24.32 -25.00
CA THR A 345 13.05 24.32 -26.16
C THR A 345 11.89 23.34 -25.97
N LYS A 346 10.71 23.64 -26.55
CA LYS A 346 9.48 22.81 -26.52
C LYS A 346 8.80 22.56 -25.16
N ARG A 347 8.98 23.48 -24.20
CA ARG A 347 8.42 23.37 -22.84
C ARG A 347 6.91 23.14 -22.78
N GLU A 348 6.10 23.86 -23.56
CA GLU A 348 4.63 23.72 -23.47
C GLU A 348 4.13 22.29 -23.77
N MET A 349 4.77 21.61 -24.72
CA MET A 349 4.40 20.23 -25.06
C MET A 349 4.84 19.26 -23.95
N GLU A 350 6.05 19.45 -23.40
CA GLU A 350 6.56 18.64 -22.29
C GLU A 350 5.76 18.85 -21.01
N GLU A 351 5.38 20.08 -20.70
CA GLU A 351 4.53 20.43 -19.56
C GLU A 351 3.19 19.69 -19.63
N ARG A 352 2.50 19.74 -20.79
CA ARG A 352 1.25 19.01 -21.01
C ARG A 352 1.43 17.49 -20.89
N ASN A 353 2.57 16.97 -21.34
CA ASN A 353 2.88 15.55 -21.23
C ASN A 353 3.13 15.13 -19.77
N ILE A 354 3.91 15.91 -19.01
CA ILE A 354 4.14 15.67 -17.58
C ILE A 354 2.81 15.74 -16.82
N TYR A 355 1.99 16.76 -17.10
CA TYR A 355 0.68 16.89 -16.51
C TYR A 355 -0.18 15.64 -16.78
N ARG A 356 -0.36 15.26 -18.04
CA ARG A 356 -1.19 14.10 -18.43
C ARG A 356 -0.68 12.78 -17.87
N MET A 357 0.63 12.64 -17.71
CA MET A 357 1.26 11.40 -17.26
C MET A 357 1.25 11.25 -15.73
N TYR A 358 1.45 12.34 -14.98
CA TYR A 358 1.70 12.29 -13.55
C TYR A 358 0.72 13.08 -12.68
N LEU A 359 0.11 14.15 -13.19
CA LEU A 359 -0.67 15.08 -12.35
C LEU A 359 -2.17 15.07 -12.62
N ALA A 360 -2.58 14.69 -13.84
CA ALA A 360 -3.98 14.66 -14.21
C ALA A 360 -4.77 13.68 -13.32
N PRO A 361 -6.01 14.00 -12.93
CA PRO A 361 -6.87 13.04 -12.24
C PRO A 361 -7.00 11.76 -13.07
N GLY A 362 -6.63 10.62 -12.48
CA GLY A 362 -6.68 9.36 -13.19
C GLY A 362 -5.47 9.10 -14.11
N ALA A 363 -4.43 9.93 -14.07
CA ALA A 363 -3.22 9.76 -14.88
C ALA A 363 -2.60 8.36 -14.74
N PRO A 364 -1.93 7.84 -15.79
CA PRO A 364 -1.33 6.51 -15.76
C PRO A 364 -0.29 6.35 -14.65
N MET A 365 0.54 7.36 -14.40
CA MET A 365 1.54 7.38 -13.33
C MET A 365 1.23 8.49 -12.31
N GLU A 366 -0.04 8.59 -11.92
CA GLU A 366 -0.51 9.63 -11.02
C GLU A 366 0.25 9.65 -9.69
N VAL A 367 0.94 10.77 -9.40
CA VAL A 367 1.67 10.94 -8.14
C VAL A 367 0.75 11.37 -6.99
N GLN A 368 1.14 11.04 -5.77
CA GLN A 368 0.39 11.40 -4.55
C GLN A 368 0.76 12.82 -4.11
N LEU A 369 0.02 13.80 -4.63
CA LEU A 369 0.08 15.20 -4.22
C LEU A 369 -1.23 15.65 -3.54
N PRO A 370 -1.19 16.69 -2.68
CA PRO A 370 -2.41 17.31 -2.14
C PRO A 370 -3.38 17.76 -3.23
N ASP A 371 -4.68 17.59 -3.01
CA ASP A 371 -5.71 17.91 -4.03
C ASP A 371 -5.66 19.37 -4.48
N ALA A 372 -5.38 20.30 -3.56
CA ALA A 372 -5.21 21.72 -3.87
C ALA A 372 -4.08 21.97 -4.87
N MET A 373 -3.01 21.18 -4.80
CA MET A 373 -1.88 21.27 -5.73
C MET A 373 -2.25 20.69 -7.10
N LYS A 374 -2.93 19.53 -7.13
CA LYS A 374 -3.42 18.94 -8.39
C LYS A 374 -4.40 19.86 -9.12
N GLN A 375 -5.32 20.49 -8.38
CA GLN A 375 -6.27 21.45 -8.93
C GLN A 375 -5.55 22.67 -9.51
N HIS A 376 -4.54 23.19 -8.81
CA HIS A 376 -3.76 24.30 -9.31
C HIS A 376 -3.03 23.96 -10.63
N TYR A 377 -2.41 22.80 -10.73
CA TYR A 377 -1.80 22.36 -11.99
C TYR A 377 -2.83 22.18 -13.11
N HIS A 378 -4.04 21.72 -12.79
CA HIS A 378 -5.12 21.62 -13.77
C HIS A 378 -5.53 23.00 -14.32
N GLU A 379 -5.70 23.98 -13.43
CA GLU A 379 -6.03 25.36 -13.79
C GLU A 379 -4.89 26.03 -14.57
N MET A 380 -3.62 25.75 -14.26
CA MET A 380 -2.50 26.27 -15.04
C MET A 380 -2.42 25.67 -16.45
N THR A 381 -2.62 24.36 -16.59
CA THR A 381 -2.48 23.68 -17.89
C THR A 381 -3.67 23.91 -18.83
N PHE A 382 -4.88 24.10 -18.30
CA PHE A 382 -6.11 24.21 -19.11
C PHE A 382 -6.95 25.47 -18.87
N GLY A 383 -6.66 26.26 -17.84
CA GLY A 383 -7.35 27.53 -17.61
C GLY A 383 -7.04 28.53 -18.73
N GLU A 384 -8.01 29.38 -19.05
CA GLU A 384 -7.77 30.52 -19.94
C GLU A 384 -6.64 31.38 -19.35
N HIS A 385 -5.61 31.66 -20.17
CA HIS A 385 -4.38 32.38 -19.77
C HIS A 385 -4.63 33.73 -19.06
N ASN A 386 -5.84 34.28 -19.12
CA ASN A 386 -6.21 35.54 -18.49
C ASN A 386 -6.72 35.41 -17.03
N SER A 387 -6.85 34.20 -16.46
CA SER A 387 -7.38 34.04 -15.09
C SER A 387 -6.51 33.24 -14.11
N VAL A 388 -5.24 32.96 -14.45
CA VAL A 388 -4.35 32.23 -13.55
C VAL A 388 -4.12 33.07 -12.28
N ARG A 389 -4.86 32.74 -11.22
CA ARG A 389 -4.65 33.35 -9.90
C ARG A 389 -3.27 32.90 -9.42
N PRO A 390 -2.39 33.82 -9.00
CA PRO A 390 -1.10 33.44 -8.45
C PRO A 390 -1.33 32.50 -7.25
N MET A 391 -0.71 31.32 -7.29
CA MET A 391 -0.81 30.37 -6.20
C MET A 391 -0.15 30.97 -4.98
N THR A 392 -0.95 31.40 -4.01
CA THR A 392 -0.43 31.70 -2.68
C THR A 392 -0.34 30.38 -1.94
N ILE A 393 0.69 29.57 -2.24
CA ILE A 393 1.03 28.46 -1.36
C ILE A 393 1.55 29.13 -0.08
N LYS A 394 0.73 29.13 0.97
CA LYS A 394 1.24 29.38 2.31
C LYS A 394 2.11 28.19 2.68
N ILE A 395 3.37 28.21 2.26
CA ILE A 395 4.40 27.38 2.86
C ILE A 395 4.48 27.94 4.28
N VAL A 396 3.91 27.21 5.24
CA VAL A 396 4.08 27.52 6.66
C VAL A 396 5.52 27.12 6.98
N ASP A 397 6.46 27.99 6.63
CA ASP A 397 7.74 28.02 7.33
C ASP A 397 7.44 28.56 8.72
N GLU A 398 7.86 27.83 9.76
CA GLU A 398 7.70 28.24 11.17
C GLU A 398 8.45 29.55 11.48
N ASN A 399 9.27 30.06 10.56
CA ASN A 399 10.00 31.31 10.68
C ASN A 399 9.65 32.30 9.55
N GLU A 400 8.76 33.25 9.87
CA GLU A 400 8.57 34.60 9.31
C GLU A 400 8.27 34.85 7.79
N ASN A 401 7.01 35.26 7.54
CA ASN A 401 6.54 36.46 6.80
C ASN A 401 6.98 36.81 5.37
N ALA A 402 7.67 35.96 4.61
CA ALA A 402 7.92 36.26 3.19
C ALA A 402 6.80 35.72 2.27
N THR A 403 5.88 36.60 1.86
CA THR A 403 4.92 36.29 0.78
C THR A 403 5.56 36.63 -0.57
N ILE A 404 6.07 35.64 -1.30
CA ILE A 404 6.72 35.86 -2.61
C ILE A 404 5.65 35.89 -3.70
N SER A 405 5.33 37.07 -4.21
CA SER A 405 4.55 37.25 -5.45
C SER A 405 5.48 37.18 -6.67
N LEU A 406 5.54 36.02 -7.33
CA LEU A 406 6.33 35.81 -8.55
C LEU A 406 5.63 36.44 -9.76
N GLN A 407 6.16 37.56 -10.27
CA GLN A 407 5.57 38.35 -11.37
C GLN A 407 6.43 38.35 -12.66
N THR A 408 7.12 37.25 -12.98
CA THR A 408 7.91 37.14 -14.22
C THR A 408 7.48 35.91 -15.02
N THR A 409 6.67 36.10 -16.06
CA THR A 409 6.07 35.05 -16.90
C THR A 409 7.10 34.08 -17.51
N ALA A 410 8.31 34.54 -17.83
CA ALA A 410 9.37 33.67 -18.35
C ALA A 410 10.04 32.80 -17.27
N LEU A 411 10.17 33.31 -16.04
CA LEU A 411 10.72 32.56 -14.91
C LEU A 411 9.69 31.58 -14.34
N ALA A 412 8.41 31.97 -14.34
CA ALA A 412 7.28 31.14 -13.95
C ALA A 412 7.24 29.82 -14.74
N ASN A 413 7.54 29.87 -16.04
CA ASN A 413 7.59 28.68 -16.90
C ASN A 413 8.78 27.74 -16.62
N VAL A 414 9.81 28.15 -15.86
CA VAL A 414 10.94 27.27 -15.49
C VAL A 414 10.64 26.50 -14.21
N ILE A 415 9.93 27.13 -13.26
CA ILE A 415 9.72 26.64 -11.89
C ILE A 415 8.32 26.06 -11.68
N VAL A 416 7.58 25.80 -12.76
CA VAL A 416 6.17 25.33 -12.72
C VAL A 416 6.01 24.16 -11.75
N PHE A 417 6.91 23.17 -11.82
CA PHE A 417 6.83 21.95 -11.02
C PHE A 417 7.60 22.00 -9.69
N ASP A 418 8.30 23.09 -9.36
CA ASP A 418 9.14 23.15 -8.15
C ASP A 418 8.37 22.84 -6.84
N PRO A 419 7.15 23.36 -6.63
CA PRO A 419 6.36 23.00 -5.45
C PRO A 419 6.05 21.50 -5.38
N ALA A 420 5.65 20.89 -6.50
CA ALA A 420 5.38 19.46 -6.57
C ALA A 420 6.65 18.60 -6.40
N ILE A 421 7.77 19.03 -7.00
CA ILE A 421 9.08 18.40 -6.82
C ILE A 421 9.44 18.38 -5.33
N LYS A 422 9.34 19.52 -4.64
CA LYS A 422 9.66 19.64 -3.21
C LYS A 422 8.81 18.69 -2.37
N GLU A 423 7.51 18.63 -2.64
CA GLU A 423 6.58 17.74 -1.93
C GLU A 423 6.90 16.27 -2.17
N ILE A 424 7.15 15.88 -3.43
CA ILE A 424 7.45 14.49 -3.80
C ILE A 424 8.81 14.04 -3.27
N VAL A 425 9.84 14.89 -3.37
CA VAL A 425 11.17 14.62 -2.78
C VAL A 425 11.05 14.47 -1.27
N SER A 426 10.26 15.33 -0.61
CA SER A 426 9.98 15.20 0.81
C SER A 426 9.29 13.88 1.13
N ALA A 427 8.23 13.51 0.41
CA ALA A 427 7.52 12.26 0.62
C ALA A 427 8.43 11.03 0.43
N MET A 428 9.24 11.01 -0.64
CA MET A 428 10.22 9.95 -0.89
C MET A 428 11.26 9.87 0.23
N ARG A 429 11.83 11.01 0.66
CA ARG A 429 12.87 11.07 1.69
C ARG A 429 12.38 10.60 3.06
N HIS A 430 11.17 10.99 3.44
CA HIS A 430 10.57 10.66 4.74
C HIS A 430 9.99 9.24 4.78
N GLY A 431 9.54 8.72 3.64
CA GLY A 431 8.97 7.39 3.52
C GLY A 431 9.96 6.38 2.94
N ALA A 432 9.94 6.23 1.62
CA ALA A 432 10.64 5.17 0.89
C ALA A 432 12.16 5.18 1.14
N PHE A 433 12.79 6.35 1.21
CA PHE A 433 14.24 6.43 1.43
C PHE A 433 14.67 5.91 2.81
N GLN A 434 13.83 6.06 3.85
CA GLN A 434 14.15 5.48 5.15
C GLN A 434 14.15 3.95 5.09
N ARG A 435 13.20 3.36 4.34
CA ARG A 435 13.14 1.91 4.11
C ARG A 435 14.24 1.43 3.17
N PHE A 436 14.60 2.23 2.18
CA PHE A 436 15.75 2.00 1.30
C PHE A 436 17.02 1.78 2.12
N LEU A 437 17.28 2.62 3.13
CA LEU A 437 18.44 2.52 4.01
C LEU A 437 18.39 1.36 5.01
N GLN A 438 17.23 0.70 5.20
CA GLN A 438 17.15 -0.51 6.02
C GLN A 438 17.73 -1.74 5.29
N VAL A 439 17.82 -1.70 3.97
CA VAL A 439 18.47 -2.74 3.18
C VAL A 439 19.98 -2.50 3.19
N GLN A 440 20.74 -3.47 3.71
CA GLN A 440 22.18 -3.32 3.93
C GLN A 440 22.95 -2.83 2.68
N SER A 441 22.75 -3.47 1.52
CA SER A 441 23.44 -3.10 0.27
C SER A 441 23.13 -1.66 -0.18
N ASN A 442 21.90 -1.21 0.04
CA ASN A 442 21.46 0.14 -0.31
C ASN A 442 22.04 1.19 0.65
N ASN A 443 22.15 0.84 1.93
CA ASN A 443 22.80 1.67 2.93
C ASN A 443 24.30 1.81 2.64
N GLU A 444 24.99 0.72 2.29
CA GLU A 444 26.39 0.74 1.88
C GLU A 444 26.60 1.67 0.67
N LEU A 445 25.70 1.64 -0.31
CA LEU A 445 25.73 2.53 -1.47
C LEU A 445 25.56 4.01 -1.06
N TRP A 446 24.62 4.30 -0.16
CA TRP A 446 24.41 5.66 0.36
C TRP A 446 25.63 6.16 1.15
N VAL A 447 26.21 5.32 1.99
CA VAL A 447 27.42 5.63 2.76
C VAL A 447 28.61 5.89 1.84
N ALA A 448 28.80 5.07 0.79
CA ALA A 448 29.83 5.28 -0.23
C ALA A 448 29.65 6.62 -0.97
N PHE A 449 28.40 6.99 -1.30
CA PHE A 449 28.07 8.31 -1.87
C PHE A 449 28.49 9.45 -0.93
N LEU A 450 28.16 9.36 0.37
CA LEU A 450 28.54 10.37 1.35
C LEU A 450 30.07 10.52 1.47
N TYR A 451 30.80 9.41 1.51
CA TYR A 451 32.27 9.45 1.55
C TYR A 451 32.88 10.08 0.31
N SER A 452 32.37 9.76 -0.88
CA SER A 452 32.82 10.37 -2.15
C SER A 452 32.61 11.89 -2.16
N ARG A 453 31.46 12.35 -1.66
CA ARG A 453 31.15 13.77 -1.50
C ARG A 453 32.08 14.47 -0.51
N GLN A 454 32.35 13.85 0.64
CA GLN A 454 33.25 14.41 1.65
C GLN A 454 34.68 14.51 1.12
N ALA A 455 35.17 13.47 0.43
CA ALA A 455 36.48 13.47 -0.21
C ALA A 455 36.60 14.59 -1.26
N HIS A 456 35.56 14.80 -2.08
CA HIS A 456 35.54 15.89 -3.06
C HIS A 456 35.57 17.28 -2.39
N GLY A 457 34.83 17.46 -1.29
CA GLY A 457 34.87 18.70 -0.50
C GLY A 457 36.25 18.98 0.11
N MET A 458 36.94 17.93 0.60
CA MET A 458 38.32 18.05 1.08
C MET A 458 39.28 18.45 -0.05
N TYR A 459 39.14 17.85 -1.24
CA TYR A 459 39.97 18.18 -2.40
C TYR A 459 39.75 19.63 -2.88
N GLN A 460 38.49 20.09 -2.98
CA GLN A 460 38.20 21.48 -3.34
C GLN A 460 38.80 22.48 -2.33
N ASN A 461 38.73 22.16 -1.04
CA ASN A 461 39.34 22.97 0.00
C ASN A 461 40.88 23.01 -0.10
N MET A 462 41.51 21.90 -0.48
CA MET A 462 42.96 21.87 -0.75
C MET A 462 43.32 22.71 -1.98
N VAL A 463 42.60 22.57 -3.09
CA VAL A 463 42.84 23.34 -4.32
C VAL A 463 42.68 24.84 -4.06
N ASN A 464 41.63 25.24 -3.35
CA ASN A 464 41.39 26.65 -3.02
C ASN A 464 42.42 27.23 -2.01
N ARG A 465 43.10 26.36 -1.24
CA ARG A 465 44.18 26.76 -0.32
C ARG A 465 45.56 26.78 -0.97
N THR A 466 45.70 26.33 -2.22
CA THR A 466 46.96 26.46 -2.95
C THR A 466 47.23 27.96 -3.10
N PRO A 467 48.28 28.52 -2.48
CA PRO A 467 48.50 29.95 -2.49
C PRO A 467 48.65 30.40 -3.94
N THR A 468 47.73 31.25 -4.42
CA THR A 468 47.92 32.00 -5.66
C THR A 468 49.26 32.69 -5.52
N LYS A 469 50.21 32.34 -6.40
CA LYS A 469 51.57 32.90 -6.42
C LYS A 469 51.48 34.39 -6.15
N SER A 470 51.80 34.80 -4.93
CA SER A 470 52.00 36.19 -4.59
C SER A 470 53.11 36.66 -5.52
N SER A 471 52.75 37.61 -6.37
CA SER A 471 53.62 38.56 -7.05
C SER A 471 55.02 38.53 -6.44
N TYR A 472 55.92 37.75 -7.05
CA TYR A 472 57.35 37.91 -6.79
C TYR A 472 57.69 39.27 -7.40
N GLY A 473 57.81 40.26 -6.52
CA GLY A 473 58.31 41.58 -6.86
C GLY A 473 59.62 41.45 -7.63
N GLY A 474 59.75 42.28 -8.65
CA GLY A 474 60.91 42.31 -9.52
C GLY A 474 62.22 42.41 -8.74
N GLY A 475 63.02 41.35 -8.84
CA GLY A 475 64.45 41.36 -8.57
C GLY A 475 65.17 41.26 -9.91
N THR A 476 65.90 42.30 -10.25
CA THR A 476 66.78 42.42 -11.42
C THR A 476 67.79 41.26 -11.49
N VAL A 477 67.86 40.65 -12.68
CA VAL A 477 68.82 39.62 -13.07
C VAL A 477 70.18 40.25 -13.38
N PRO A 478 71.31 39.74 -12.85
CA PRO A 478 72.60 39.93 -13.47
C PRO A 478 72.92 38.76 -14.41
N ASP A 479 73.50 39.15 -15.53
CA ASP A 479 74.03 38.38 -16.64
C ASP A 479 75.19 37.48 -16.21
N SER A 480 75.13 36.19 -16.53
CA SER A 480 76.33 35.38 -16.74
C SER A 480 76.00 34.10 -17.50
N THR A 481 76.56 34.06 -18.70
CA THR A 481 76.73 32.92 -19.59
C THR A 481 77.46 31.75 -18.93
N GLU A 482 76.87 30.56 -18.95
CA GLU A 482 77.66 29.33 -19.08
C GLU A 482 76.81 28.19 -19.67
N THR A 483 77.19 27.81 -20.88
CA THR A 483 76.84 26.58 -21.58
C THR A 483 77.32 25.36 -20.79
N ASP A 484 76.44 24.37 -20.57
CA ASP A 484 76.83 22.98 -20.80
C ASP A 484 75.64 22.03 -20.97
N THR A 485 75.74 21.32 -22.09
CA THR A 485 75.05 20.08 -22.50
C THR A 485 75.22 18.95 -21.49
N TYR A 486 74.14 18.29 -21.06
CA TYR A 486 74.15 16.83 -20.85
C TYR A 486 72.74 16.21 -20.95
N ALA A 487 72.75 14.99 -21.43
CA ALA A 487 71.67 14.28 -22.07
C ALA A 487 70.67 13.58 -21.13
N ALA A 488 69.48 13.37 -21.71
CA ALA A 488 68.49 12.32 -21.50
C ALA A 488 68.77 11.22 -20.45
N ARG A 489 67.86 11.08 -19.48
CA ARG A 489 67.43 9.76 -19.00
C ARG A 489 66.00 9.83 -18.46
N GLY A 490 65.11 9.09 -19.11
CA GLY A 490 63.72 8.96 -18.71
C GLY A 490 63.55 8.17 -17.43
N HIS A 491 62.62 8.61 -16.59
CA HIS A 491 61.93 7.76 -15.65
C HIS A 491 60.43 7.99 -15.81
N THR A 492 59.78 6.99 -16.38
CA THR A 492 58.34 6.76 -16.43
C THR A 492 57.80 6.64 -15.00
N GLU A 493 57.09 7.67 -14.53
CA GLU A 493 56.20 7.55 -13.38
C GLU A 493 54.91 6.82 -13.81
N THR A 494 54.80 5.57 -13.36
CA THR A 494 53.57 4.78 -13.42
C THR A 494 52.50 5.40 -12.51
N ARG A 495 51.52 6.05 -13.12
CA ARG A 495 50.21 6.35 -12.51
C ARG A 495 49.50 5.04 -12.15
N PRO A 496 49.04 4.82 -10.92
CA PRO A 496 48.10 3.73 -10.64
C PRO A 496 46.73 4.09 -11.20
N ALA A 497 46.34 3.39 -12.27
CA ALA A 497 44.97 3.33 -12.75
C ALA A 497 44.15 2.47 -11.77
N LEU A 498 43.45 3.12 -10.83
CA LEU A 498 42.53 2.42 -9.93
C LEU A 498 41.44 3.34 -9.37
N ILE A 499 40.77 4.11 -10.23
CA ILE A 499 39.41 4.59 -10.02
C ILE A 499 38.74 4.55 -11.40
N ASN A 500 38.16 3.40 -11.75
CA ASN A 500 37.17 3.23 -12.82
C ASN A 500 36.56 1.83 -12.68
N GLN A 501 35.97 1.57 -11.51
CA GLN A 501 35.04 0.45 -11.28
C GLN A 501 34.41 0.63 -9.89
N LEU A 502 33.46 1.55 -9.84
CA LEU A 502 32.30 1.70 -8.94
C LEU A 502 31.43 2.79 -9.58
#